data_AF-A0A2T4S383-F1
#
_entry.id   AF-A0A2T4S383-F1
#
_cell.length_a   1.000
_cell.length_b   1.000
_cell.length_c   1.000
_cell.angle_alpha   90.00
_cell.angle_beta   90.00
_cell.angle_gamma   90.00
#
_symmetry.space_group_name_H-M   'P 1'
#
loop_
_entity.id
_entity.type
_entity.pdbx_description
1 polymer ?
#
loop_
_entity_poly.entity_id
_entity_poly.type
_entity_poly.pdbx_seq_one_letter_code
_entity_poly.pdbx_strand_id
1 'polypeptide(L)'
;IPVIYGGKYGPDIEEVAKLNDLTVEDVIQLHTEPTYLIYMLGFMPGFPYLGGLDERLYTPRRDEPRVRIDAGSVGIAKNQTGLYPQDSPGGWQIIGRTPLDVFDLDREPMTLYEAGDRIEFYQISQDTYDEIIAQKNDPDFDIE
;
A
#
# COMPACT_ATOMS: atom_id res chain seq x y z
N ILE A 1 5.94 1.00 -7.07
CA ILE A 1 4.50 0.77 -6.83
C ILE A 1 3.79 2.13 -6.78
N PRO A 2 2.92 2.45 -7.75
CA PRO A 2 2.14 3.69 -7.78
C PRO A 2 1.08 3.69 -6.69
N VAL A 3 0.94 4.80 -5.96
CA VAL A 3 -0.04 4.95 -4.88
C VAL A 3 -0.74 6.29 -4.99
N ILE A 4 -2.09 6.27 -4.95
CA ILE A 4 -2.88 7.46 -4.66
C ILE A 4 -3.06 7.55 -3.15
N TYR A 5 -2.61 8.65 -2.55
CA TYR A 5 -2.63 8.85 -1.10
C TYR A 5 -3.85 9.66 -0.65
N GLY A 6 -4.31 9.38 0.56
CA GLY A 6 -5.35 10.15 1.26
C GLY A 6 -6.76 10.03 0.69
N GLY A 7 -7.64 10.88 1.20
CA GLY A 7 -9.06 10.92 0.82
C GLY A 7 -9.74 9.55 1.00
N LYS A 8 -10.53 9.14 -0.01
CA LYS A 8 -11.22 7.83 0.03
C LYS A 8 -10.28 6.62 -0.08
N TYR A 9 -9.05 6.81 -0.54
CA TYR A 9 -8.07 5.73 -0.74
C TYR A 9 -7.19 5.53 0.49
N GLY A 10 -6.96 6.60 1.24
CA GLY A 10 -6.18 6.62 2.47
C GLY A 10 -6.93 7.31 3.61
N PRO A 11 -8.04 6.74 4.10
CA PRO A 11 -8.93 7.40 5.07
C PRO A 11 -8.30 7.66 6.46
N ASP A 12 -7.11 7.12 6.73
CA ASP A 12 -6.40 7.31 8.00
C ASP A 12 -5.16 8.19 7.86
N ILE A 13 -4.85 8.74 6.68
CA ILE A 13 -3.61 9.51 6.49
C ILE A 13 -3.57 10.76 7.37
N GLU A 14 -4.72 11.42 7.57
CA GLU A 14 -4.83 12.60 8.43
C GLU A 14 -4.62 12.24 9.91
N GLU A 15 -5.08 11.06 10.34
CA GLU A 15 -4.86 10.58 11.71
C GLU A 15 -3.40 10.17 11.92
N VAL A 16 -2.77 9.51 10.95
CA VAL A 16 -1.33 9.22 10.96
C VAL A 16 -0.52 10.50 11.07
N ALA A 17 -0.85 11.51 10.27
CA ALA A 17 -0.19 12.81 10.30
C ALA A 17 -0.32 13.47 11.68
N LYS A 18 -1.55 13.52 12.20
CA LYS A 18 -1.85 14.11 13.51
C LYS A 18 -1.16 13.39 14.68
N LEU A 19 -1.12 12.06 14.68
CA LEU A 19 -0.51 11.28 15.77
C LEU A 19 1.00 11.47 15.85
N ASN A 20 1.63 11.85 14.74
CA ASN A 20 3.08 11.99 14.61
C ASN A 20 3.55 13.45 14.51
N ASP A 21 2.66 14.44 14.69
CA ASP A 21 2.95 15.87 14.54
C ASP A 21 3.54 16.22 13.15
N LEU A 22 2.93 15.65 12.11
CA LEU A 22 3.31 15.79 10.71
C LEU A 22 2.17 16.39 9.88
N THR A 23 2.50 16.92 8.70
CA THR A 23 1.51 17.19 7.65
C THR A 23 1.22 15.92 6.85
N VAL A 24 0.13 15.91 6.08
CA VAL A 24 -0.16 14.79 5.15
C VAL A 24 0.94 14.69 4.10
N GLU A 25 1.45 15.82 3.63
CA GLU A 25 2.57 15.91 2.70
C GLU A 25 3.85 15.29 3.28
N ASP A 26 4.16 15.55 4.56
CA ASP A 26 5.28 14.90 5.24
C ASP A 26 5.08 13.38 5.31
N VAL A 27 3.87 12.91 5.63
CA VAL A 27 3.57 11.46 5.65
C VAL A 27 3.84 10.82 4.31
N ILE A 28 3.38 11.45 3.22
CA ILE A 28 3.60 10.96 1.86
C ILE A 28 5.09 10.94 1.55
N GLN A 29 5.79 12.04 1.79
CA GLN A 29 7.22 12.16 1.53
C GLN A 29 8.00 11.05 2.25
N LEU A 30 7.82 10.93 3.56
CA LEU A 30 8.48 9.93 4.40
C LEU A 30 8.14 8.50 4.02
N HIS A 31 6.93 8.26 3.53
CA HIS A 31 6.53 6.92 3.08
C HIS A 31 7.13 6.58 1.70
N THR A 32 7.33 7.56 0.83
CA THR A 32 7.87 7.35 -0.53
C THR A 32 9.40 7.40 -0.63
N GLU A 33 10.08 8.04 0.32
CA GLU A 33 11.54 8.20 0.31
C GLU A 33 12.32 6.87 0.46
N PRO A 34 11.91 5.91 1.32
CA PRO A 34 12.65 4.66 1.48
C PRO A 34 12.40 3.67 0.34
N THR A 35 13.45 2.92 0.00
CA THR A 35 13.32 1.66 -0.73
C THR A 35 13.19 0.51 0.27
N TYR A 36 12.00 -0.07 0.37
CA TYR A 36 11.64 -1.09 1.36
C TYR A 36 12.10 -2.48 0.96
N LEU A 37 12.74 -3.21 1.87
CA LEU A 37 13.07 -4.62 1.68
C LEU A 37 11.87 -5.49 2.02
N ILE A 38 11.50 -6.41 1.12
CA ILE A 38 10.50 -7.45 1.41
C ILE A 38 11.15 -8.52 2.27
N TYR A 39 10.85 -8.53 3.58
CA TYR A 39 11.40 -9.56 4.47
C TYR A 39 10.76 -10.93 4.25
N MET A 40 9.45 -10.94 4.03
CA MET A 40 8.68 -12.14 3.72
C MET A 40 7.36 -11.77 3.05
N LEU A 41 6.78 -12.74 2.36
CA LEU A 41 5.38 -12.72 1.94
C LEU A 41 4.57 -13.60 2.88
N GLY A 42 3.42 -13.12 3.35
CA GLY A 42 2.58 -13.86 4.30
C GLY A 42 1.43 -13.02 4.87
N PHE A 43 0.58 -13.60 5.74
CA PHE A 43 -0.78 -13.14 6.11
C PHE A 43 -1.85 -13.52 5.09
N MET A 44 -1.62 -13.24 3.81
CA MET A 44 -2.40 -13.74 2.67
C MET A 44 -1.52 -13.82 1.42
N PRO A 45 -1.96 -14.52 0.35
CA PRO A 45 -1.18 -14.63 -0.87
C PRO A 45 -0.77 -13.25 -1.41
N GLY A 46 0.54 -13.08 -1.62
CA GLY A 46 1.15 -11.85 -2.13
C GLY A 46 1.29 -10.69 -1.14
N PHE A 47 0.91 -10.82 0.13
CA PHE A 47 1.02 -9.69 1.07
C PHE A 47 2.47 -9.50 1.53
N PRO A 48 3.10 -8.34 1.28
CA PRO A 48 4.50 -8.11 1.63
C PRO A 48 4.65 -7.50 3.02
N TYR A 49 5.53 -8.09 3.83
CA TYR A 49 6.01 -7.46 5.05
C TYR A 49 7.26 -6.65 4.75
N LEU A 50 7.12 -5.33 4.80
CA LEU A 50 8.16 -4.38 4.40
C LEU A 50 8.96 -3.89 5.61
N GLY A 51 10.29 -3.92 5.46
CA GLY A 51 11.23 -3.33 6.39
C GLY A 51 11.71 -1.96 5.96
N GLY A 52 12.03 -1.10 6.93
CA GLY A 52 12.65 0.21 6.69
C GLY A 52 11.67 1.39 6.70
N LEU A 53 10.50 1.24 7.35
CA LEU A 53 9.62 2.37 7.62
C LEU A 53 10.33 3.41 8.51
N ASP A 54 10.26 4.67 8.12
CA ASP A 54 10.76 5.79 8.92
C ASP A 54 10.09 5.80 10.30
N GLU A 55 10.87 5.90 11.37
CA GLU A 55 10.36 5.84 12.75
C GLU A 55 9.37 6.97 13.07
N ARG A 56 9.45 8.10 12.34
CA ARG A 56 8.48 9.21 12.45
C ARG A 56 7.09 8.85 11.96
N LEU A 57 6.93 7.76 11.22
CA LEU A 57 5.63 7.26 10.78
C LEU A 57 5.06 6.18 11.71
N TYR A 58 5.75 5.85 12.80
CA TYR A 58 5.28 4.84 13.74
C TYR A 58 3.86 5.16 14.23
N THR A 59 2.91 4.30 13.87
CA THR A 59 1.51 4.54 14.25
C THR A 59 0.86 3.25 14.74
N PRO A 60 0.20 3.22 15.91
CA PRO A 60 -0.46 2.02 16.39
C PRO A 60 -1.55 1.56 15.41
N ARG A 61 -1.87 0.26 15.49
CA ARG A 61 -3.07 -0.27 14.83
C ARG A 61 -4.30 0.44 15.36
N ARG A 62 -5.35 0.50 14.55
CA ARG A 62 -6.68 0.92 15.00
C ARG A 62 -7.14 0.04 16.15
N ASP A 63 -7.77 0.66 17.15
CA ASP A 63 -8.36 -0.06 18.29
C ASP A 63 -9.48 -1.00 17.82
N GLU A 64 -10.27 -0.55 16.85
CA GLU A 64 -11.30 -1.34 16.18
C GLU A 64 -10.87 -1.63 14.72
N PRO A 65 -10.55 -2.90 14.40
CA PRO A 65 -10.25 -3.32 13.03
C PRO A 65 -11.43 -3.08 12.09
N ARG A 66 -11.14 -2.71 10.83
CA ARG A 66 -12.15 -2.67 9.78
C ARG A 66 -12.58 -4.09 9.44
N VAL A 67 -13.88 -4.26 9.22
CA VAL A 67 -14.46 -5.50 8.68
C VAL A 67 -14.00 -5.73 7.24
N ARG A 68 -13.72 -4.65 6.51
CA ARG A 68 -13.23 -4.67 5.13
C ARG A 68 -12.22 -3.55 4.88
N ILE A 69 -11.08 -3.94 4.34
CA ILE A 69 -10.07 -3.13 3.68
C ILE A 69 -10.07 -3.61 2.22
N ASP A 70 -10.13 -2.66 1.29
CA ASP A 70 -10.16 -2.99 -0.14
C ASP A 70 -8.79 -3.45 -0.64
N ALA A 71 -8.79 -4.33 -1.64
CA ALA A 71 -7.58 -4.72 -2.36
C ALA A 71 -6.82 -3.50 -2.89
N GLY A 72 -5.49 -3.60 -2.88
CA GLY A 72 -4.55 -2.53 -3.20
C GLY A 72 -4.33 -1.51 -2.07
N SER A 73 -5.06 -1.56 -0.96
CA SER A 73 -4.86 -0.61 0.14
C SER A 73 -3.43 -0.68 0.69
N VAL A 74 -2.80 0.47 0.88
CA VAL A 74 -1.49 0.64 1.49
C VAL A 74 -1.68 1.16 2.91
N GLY A 75 -0.98 0.57 3.87
CA GLY A 75 -1.16 0.96 5.26
C GLY A 75 0.07 0.87 6.13
N ILE A 76 -0.06 1.42 7.33
CA ILE A 76 0.95 1.41 8.39
C ILE A 76 0.39 0.73 9.64
N ALA A 77 1.21 -0.09 10.28
CA ALA A 77 0.96 -0.60 11.62
C ALA A 77 2.26 -0.75 12.39
N LYS A 78 2.38 -0.01 13.50
CA LYS A 78 3.59 0.12 14.29
C LYS A 78 4.73 0.60 13.38
N ASN A 79 5.81 -0.17 13.31
CA ASN A 79 7.00 0.09 12.50
C ASN A 79 6.96 -0.65 11.14
N GLN A 80 5.79 -1.08 10.68
CA GLN A 80 5.63 -1.80 9.42
C GLN A 80 4.74 -1.03 8.46
N THR A 81 5.09 -1.11 7.18
CA THR A 81 4.22 -0.76 6.05
C THR A 81 4.06 -1.98 5.13
N GLY A 82 3.15 -1.88 4.18
CA GLY A 82 2.71 -2.99 3.34
C GLY A 82 1.45 -2.61 2.59
N LEU A 83 0.98 -3.54 1.77
CA LEU A 83 -0.22 -3.38 0.97
C LEU A 83 -1.05 -4.65 1.00
N TYR A 84 -2.37 -4.50 0.94
CA TYR A 84 -3.34 -5.59 0.97
C TYR A 84 -3.59 -6.08 -0.46
N PRO A 85 -3.20 -7.32 -0.83
CA PRO A 85 -3.42 -7.84 -2.19
C PRO A 85 -4.89 -8.13 -2.51
N GLN A 86 -5.69 -8.39 -1.48
CA GLN A 86 -7.09 -8.77 -1.58
C GLN A 86 -7.93 -8.14 -0.46
N ASP A 87 -9.23 -8.07 -0.70
CA ASP A 87 -10.20 -7.62 0.29
C ASP A 87 -10.11 -8.46 1.57
N SER A 88 -9.95 -7.79 2.71
CA SER A 88 -9.79 -8.49 3.99
C SER A 88 -10.10 -7.59 5.20
N PRO A 89 -10.44 -8.17 6.36
CA PRO A 89 -10.48 -7.40 7.59
C PRO A 89 -9.06 -7.03 8.05
N GLY A 90 -8.91 -5.87 8.70
CA GLY A 90 -7.61 -5.48 9.24
C GLY A 90 -7.63 -4.21 10.06
N GLY A 91 -6.60 -4.04 10.89
CA GLY A 91 -6.46 -2.91 11.82
C GLY A 91 -5.34 -1.95 11.46
N TRP A 92 -4.81 -1.99 10.24
CA TRP A 92 -3.77 -1.04 9.83
C TRP A 92 -4.39 0.32 9.52
N GLN A 93 -3.60 1.37 9.70
CA GLN A 93 -3.96 2.72 9.26
C GLN A 93 -3.76 2.79 7.75
N ILE A 94 -4.83 2.98 7.00
CA ILE A 94 -4.81 3.00 5.53
C ILE A 94 -4.51 4.42 5.05
N ILE A 95 -3.37 4.57 4.37
CA ILE A 95 -2.82 5.87 3.95
C ILE A 95 -2.93 6.10 2.44
N GLY A 96 -3.22 5.07 1.66
CA GLY A 96 -3.40 5.18 0.22
C GLY A 96 -3.82 3.87 -0.42
N ARG A 97 -3.87 3.85 -1.75
CA ARG A 97 -4.20 2.65 -2.52
C ARG A 97 -3.38 2.57 -3.80
N THR A 98 -2.89 1.39 -4.14
CA THR A 98 -2.32 1.12 -5.45
C THR A 98 -3.40 0.61 -6.41
N PRO A 99 -3.38 1.00 -7.70
CA PRO A 99 -4.26 0.42 -8.70
C PRO A 99 -3.79 -0.96 -9.19
N LEU A 100 -2.59 -1.42 -8.83
CA LEU A 100 -2.01 -2.68 -9.31
C LEU A 100 -2.61 -3.92 -8.64
N ASP A 101 -2.82 -4.98 -9.42
CA ASP A 101 -3.07 -6.32 -8.87
C ASP A 101 -1.73 -7.01 -8.57
N VAL A 102 -1.26 -6.82 -7.34
CA VAL A 102 0.02 -7.38 -6.89
C VAL A 102 0.01 -8.91 -6.78
N PHE A 103 -1.18 -9.51 -6.72
CA PHE A 103 -1.41 -10.95 -6.68
C PHE A 103 -2.59 -11.29 -7.59
N ASP A 104 -2.37 -12.22 -8.51
CA ASP A 104 -3.37 -12.75 -9.43
C ASP A 104 -3.14 -14.25 -9.60
N LEU A 105 -4.21 -15.05 -9.49
CA LEU A 105 -4.15 -16.51 -9.63
C LEU A 105 -3.99 -16.95 -11.08
N ASP A 106 -4.38 -16.10 -12.04
CA ASP A 106 -4.38 -16.40 -13.46
C ASP A 106 -3.12 -15.87 -14.18
N ARG A 107 -2.22 -15.19 -13.45
CA ARG A 107 -0.93 -14.67 -13.95
C ARG A 107 0.23 -15.58 -13.53
N GLU A 108 1.27 -15.68 -14.37
CA GLU A 108 2.56 -16.30 -14.01
C GLU A 108 3.71 -15.28 -14.20
N PRO A 109 4.43 -14.88 -13.14
CA PRO A 109 4.25 -15.28 -11.74
C PRO A 109 2.98 -14.68 -11.10
N MET A 110 2.36 -15.43 -10.18
CA MET A 110 1.13 -14.98 -9.50
C MET A 110 1.34 -13.66 -8.73
N THR A 111 2.54 -13.45 -8.18
CA THR A 111 2.88 -12.24 -7.41
C THR A 111 3.88 -11.38 -8.18
N LEU A 112 3.75 -10.05 -8.12
CA LEU A 112 4.67 -9.11 -8.80
C LEU A 112 6.09 -9.04 -8.19
N TYR A 113 6.32 -9.69 -7.05
CA TYR A 113 7.57 -9.62 -6.30
C TYR A 113 7.74 -10.88 -5.43
N GLU A 114 8.97 -11.12 -4.99
CA GLU A 114 9.34 -12.19 -4.07
C GLU A 114 10.07 -11.69 -2.81
N ALA A 115 10.23 -12.56 -1.81
CA ALA A 115 10.99 -12.21 -0.61
C ALA A 115 12.46 -11.94 -0.98
N GLY A 116 13.02 -10.84 -0.46
CA GLY A 116 14.35 -10.36 -0.85
C GLY A 116 14.32 -9.21 -1.87
N ASP A 117 13.20 -9.02 -2.58
CA ASP A 117 13.03 -7.88 -3.48
C ASP A 117 12.87 -6.56 -2.71
N ARG A 118 12.86 -5.48 -3.49
CA ARG A 118 12.72 -4.12 -2.98
C ARG A 118 11.51 -3.42 -3.59
N ILE A 119 10.71 -2.80 -2.74
CA ILE A 119 9.56 -1.97 -3.15
C ILE A 119 9.91 -0.51 -2.92
N GLU A 120 9.68 0.31 -3.94
CA GLU A 120 9.62 1.76 -3.81
C GLU A 120 8.18 2.20 -4.09
N PHE A 121 7.61 3.01 -3.20
CA PHE A 121 6.31 3.62 -3.40
C PHE A 121 6.50 5.01 -4.00
N TYR A 122 5.64 5.39 -4.95
CA TYR A 122 5.62 6.75 -5.47
C TYR A 122 4.19 7.25 -5.60
N GLN A 123 3.99 8.54 -5.36
CA GLN A 123 2.69 9.18 -5.45
C GLN A 123 2.26 9.32 -6.91
N ILE A 124 0.99 9.04 -7.19
CA ILE A 124 0.34 9.30 -8.48
C ILE A 124 -0.90 10.19 -8.31
N SER A 125 -1.34 10.80 -9.41
CA SER A 125 -2.58 11.59 -9.46
C SER A 125 -3.81 10.70 -9.60
N GLN A 126 -4.99 11.30 -9.42
CA GLN A 126 -6.27 10.64 -9.70
C GLN A 126 -6.39 10.21 -11.17
N ASP A 127 -5.96 11.06 -12.11
CA ASP A 127 -5.99 10.75 -13.54
C ASP A 127 -5.13 9.52 -13.87
N THR A 128 -3.88 9.47 -13.37
CA THR A 128 -3.00 8.30 -13.55
C THR A 128 -3.57 7.05 -12.88
N TYR A 129 -4.22 7.19 -11.72
CA TYR A 129 -4.88 6.07 -11.06
C TYR A 129 -5.99 5.51 -11.95
N ASP A 130 -6.85 6.37 -12.48
CA ASP A 130 -7.97 5.98 -13.32
C ASP A 130 -7.52 5.41 -14.68
N GLU A 131 -6.44 5.95 -15.25
CA GLU A 131 -5.78 5.41 -16.46
C GLU A 131 -5.30 3.98 -16.25
N ILE A 132 -4.58 3.69 -15.16
CA ILE A 132 -4.11 2.33 -14.85
C ILE A 132 -5.31 1.39 -14.63
N ILE A 133 -6.34 1.84 -13.91
CA ILE A 133 -7.56 1.03 -13.72
C ILE A 133 -8.27 0.76 -15.06
N ALA A 134 -8.35 1.74 -15.95
CA ALA A 134 -8.97 1.56 -17.26
C ALA A 134 -8.18 0.55 -18.11
N GLN A 135 -6.85 0.67 -18.13
CA GLN A 135 -5.96 -0.25 -18.84
C GLN A 135 -6.05 -1.68 -18.32
N LYS A 136 -6.16 -1.89 -17.00
CA LYS A 136 -6.37 -3.24 -16.43
C LYS A 136 -7.65 -3.93 -16.89
N ASN A 137 -8.67 -3.16 -17.26
CA ASN A 137 -9.92 -3.71 -17.79
C ASN A 137 -9.87 -3.90 -19.31
N ASP A 138 -8.75 -3.52 -19.95
CA ASP A 138 -8.44 -3.78 -21.35
C ASP A 138 -7.74 -5.16 -21.45
N PRO A 139 -8.26 -6.11 -22.25
CA PRO A 139 -7.67 -7.43 -22.41
C PRO A 139 -6.24 -7.46 -22.96
N ASP A 140 -5.72 -6.34 -23.47
CA ASP A 140 -4.37 -6.23 -24.06
C ASP A 140 -3.32 -5.56 -23.14
N PHE A 141 -3.59 -5.35 -21.84
CA PHE A 141 -2.64 -4.67 -20.93
C PHE A 141 -1.48 -5.56 -20.45
N ASP A 142 -0.26 -5.14 -20.76
CA ASP A 142 0.99 -5.76 -20.31
C ASP A 142 1.63 -4.92 -19.19
N ILE A 143 1.92 -5.55 -18.05
CA ILE A 143 2.62 -4.94 -16.91
C ILE A 143 4.10 -5.30 -17.05
N GLU A 144 4.75 -4.84 -18.12
CA GLU A 144 6.21 -4.81 -18.22
C GLU A 144 6.76 -3.42 -17.86
#